data_AF-F8DQ92-F1
#
_entry.id   AF-F8DQ92-F1
#
_cell.length_a   1.000
_cell.length_b   1.000
_cell.length_c   1.000
_cell.angle_alpha   90.00
_cell.angle_beta   90.00
_cell.angle_gamma   90.00
#
_symmetry.space_group_name_H-M   'P 1'
#
loop_
_entity.id
_entity.type
_entity.pdbx_description
1 polymer ?
#
loop_
_entity_poly.entity_id
_entity_poly.type
_entity_poly.pdbx_seq_one_letter_code
_entity_poly.pdbx_strand_id
1 'polypeptide(L)'
;MKNYDPASQNRVVAGYCRKWVSKKSEQSDWVENSNHWNWNSRLEDWINAPDSENEIGSIHAVQGIDLNYVGVIIGKDLTINEKGELVADSENYYDNYGKFKKNDPHPLQFDRFVKNIYYVLLTRGIDGIRVYFEDKKVEKAFKKFMGING
;
A
#
# COMPACT_ATOMS: atom_id res chain seq x y z
N MET A 1 -1.78 -4.52 -14.82
CA MET A 1 -2.75 -5.49 -14.26
C MET A 1 -4.11 -5.02 -14.77
N LYS A 2 -4.79 -5.73 -15.68
CA LYS A 2 -6.11 -5.31 -16.19
C LYS A 2 -7.18 -6.17 -15.53
N ASN A 3 -8.11 -5.52 -14.83
CA ASN A 3 -9.27 -6.15 -14.22
C ASN A 3 -10.29 -6.50 -15.31
N TYR A 4 -10.78 -7.74 -15.34
CA TYR A 4 -11.83 -8.16 -16.28
C TYR A 4 -12.81 -9.08 -15.55
N ASP A 5 -13.61 -8.50 -14.66
CA ASP A 5 -14.93 -9.01 -14.24
C ASP A 5 -15.67 -7.87 -13.50
N PRO A 6 -16.77 -7.31 -14.05
CA PRO A 6 -17.57 -6.25 -13.43
C PRO A 6 -18.24 -6.65 -12.10
N ALA A 7 -18.34 -7.96 -11.79
CA ALA A 7 -18.83 -8.46 -10.50
C ALA A 7 -17.70 -8.64 -9.48
N SER A 8 -16.44 -8.63 -9.90
CA SER A 8 -15.30 -8.84 -9.02
C SER A 8 -14.87 -7.53 -8.36
N GLN A 9 -14.89 -7.50 -7.03
CA GLN A 9 -14.40 -6.37 -6.24
C GLN A 9 -12.87 -6.40 -6.17
N ASN A 10 -12.22 -6.20 -7.31
CA ASN A 10 -10.76 -6.25 -7.43
C ASN A 10 -10.16 -4.84 -7.34
N ARG A 11 -9.33 -4.57 -6.33
CA ARG A 11 -8.70 -3.26 -6.14
C ARG A 11 -7.24 -3.37 -5.72
N VAL A 12 -6.48 -2.34 -6.04
CA VAL A 12 -5.10 -2.17 -5.56
C VAL A 12 -5.13 -1.24 -4.36
N VAL A 13 -4.38 -1.59 -3.31
CA VAL A 13 -4.32 -0.87 -2.05
C VAL A 13 -2.87 -0.67 -1.59
N ALA A 14 -2.63 0.35 -0.78
CA ALA A 14 -1.32 0.68 -0.24
C ALA A 14 -1.42 1.31 1.16
N GLY A 15 -0.35 1.17 1.95
CA GLY A 15 -0.14 2.00 3.14
C GLY A 15 0.24 3.43 2.73
N TYR A 16 0.37 4.37 3.66
CA TYR A 16 0.72 5.77 3.35
C TYR A 16 2.19 5.96 2.92
N CYS A 17 2.68 5.11 2.04
CA CYS A 17 4.06 5.02 1.57
C CYS A 17 4.40 6.01 0.46
N ARG A 18 3.43 6.83 0.03
CA ARG A 18 3.59 7.75 -1.10
C ARG A 18 2.91 9.09 -0.88
N LYS A 19 3.60 10.16 -1.31
CA LYS A 19 3.04 11.52 -1.34
C LYS A 19 1.80 11.57 -2.23
N TRP A 20 0.80 12.30 -1.76
CA TRP A 20 -0.47 12.50 -2.45
C TRP A 20 -0.41 13.79 -3.28
N VAL A 21 0.26 13.74 -4.43
CA VAL A 21 0.53 14.89 -5.31
C VAL A 21 -0.68 15.22 -6.18
N SER A 22 -1.50 14.22 -6.52
CA SER A 22 -2.73 14.38 -7.32
C SER A 22 -3.79 15.26 -6.64
N LYS A 23 -3.71 15.43 -5.31
CA LYS A 23 -4.59 16.34 -4.55
C LYS A 23 -4.41 17.81 -4.87
N LYS A 24 -3.24 18.20 -5.40
CA LYS A 24 -2.87 19.61 -5.60
C LYS A 24 -2.33 19.90 -7.00
N SER A 25 -2.30 18.90 -7.87
CA SER A 25 -1.75 19.00 -9.22
C SER A 25 -2.35 17.93 -10.12
N GLU A 26 -2.17 18.09 -11.43
CA GLU A 26 -2.55 17.07 -12.43
C GLU A 26 -1.54 15.90 -12.51
N GLN A 27 -0.49 15.90 -11.68
CA GLN A 27 0.48 14.82 -11.65
C GLN A 27 -0.10 13.58 -10.97
N SER A 28 0.15 12.41 -11.55
CA SER A 28 -0.26 11.14 -10.95
C SER A 28 0.61 10.74 -9.77
N ASP A 29 0.03 10.04 -8.80
CA ASP A 29 0.77 9.57 -7.63
C ASP A 29 1.70 8.40 -8.00
N TRP A 30 1.23 7.45 -8.82
CA TRP A 30 2.05 6.39 -9.41
C TRP A 30 2.09 6.51 -10.93
N VAL A 31 3.28 6.29 -11.49
CA VAL A 31 3.51 6.21 -12.93
C VAL A 31 4.37 4.98 -13.19
N GLU A 32 3.86 4.03 -13.97
CA GLU A 32 4.59 2.85 -14.43
C GLU A 32 4.30 2.61 -15.90
N ASN A 33 5.33 2.80 -16.74
CA ASN A 33 5.19 2.81 -18.20
C ASN A 33 4.10 3.81 -18.63
N SER A 34 3.06 3.35 -19.32
CA SER A 34 1.91 4.16 -19.75
C SER A 34 0.77 4.20 -18.73
N ASN A 35 0.92 3.55 -17.57
CA ASN A 35 -0.13 3.48 -16.57
C ASN A 35 0.07 4.55 -15.50
N HIS A 36 -1.04 5.12 -15.08
CA HIS A 36 -1.11 6.22 -14.14
C HIS A 36 -2.17 5.89 -13.10
N TRP A 37 -1.82 6.03 -11.83
CA TRP A 37 -2.76 5.82 -10.73
C TRP A 37 -2.67 6.96 -9.73
N ASN A 38 -3.83 7.33 -9.20
CA ASN A 38 -3.95 8.27 -8.10
C ASN A 38 -4.39 7.53 -6.86
N TRP A 39 -4.13 8.09 -5.70
CA TRP A 39 -4.83 7.70 -4.48
C TRP A 39 -6.36 7.85 -4.62
N ASN A 40 -7.09 7.07 -3.83
CA ASN A 40 -8.55 7.08 -3.75
C ASN A 40 -9.15 8.49 -3.66
N SER A 41 -10.09 8.85 -4.54
CA SER A 41 -10.74 10.17 -4.54
C SER A 41 -11.69 10.38 -3.36
N ARG A 42 -12.26 9.30 -2.83
CA ARG A 42 -13.18 9.30 -1.67
C ARG A 42 -12.77 8.28 -0.63
N LEU A 43 -13.12 8.52 0.64
CA LEU A 43 -12.88 7.58 1.74
C LEU A 43 -14.04 6.60 1.88
N GLU A 44 -15.26 7.11 1.91
CA GLU A 44 -16.46 6.29 2.02
C GLU A 44 -16.88 5.72 0.67
N ASP A 45 -17.32 4.47 0.68
CA ASP A 45 -17.84 3.76 -0.49
C ASP A 45 -16.86 3.77 -1.69
N TRP A 46 -15.56 3.92 -1.46
CA TRP A 46 -14.56 4.11 -2.52
C TRP A 46 -14.66 3.07 -3.64
N ILE A 47 -14.90 1.81 -3.29
CA ILE A 47 -14.95 0.71 -4.26
C ILE A 47 -16.02 0.89 -5.35
N ASN A 48 -17.12 1.56 -5.04
CA ASN A 48 -18.21 1.83 -5.97
C ASN A 48 -18.05 3.17 -6.71
N ALA A 49 -16.91 3.86 -6.53
CA ALA A 49 -16.68 5.12 -7.24
C ALA A 49 -16.45 4.82 -8.73
N PRO A 50 -16.98 5.65 -9.65
CA PRO A 50 -16.81 5.44 -11.09
C PRO A 50 -15.34 5.28 -11.51
N ASP A 51 -14.43 6.02 -10.88
CA ASP A 51 -13.00 6.02 -11.22
C ASP A 51 -12.13 5.12 -10.34
N SER A 52 -12.73 4.38 -9.39
CA SER A 52 -11.98 3.60 -8.38
C SER A 52 -11.06 2.53 -8.95
N GLU A 53 -11.30 2.08 -10.19
CA GLU A 53 -10.45 1.11 -10.89
C GLU A 53 -9.09 1.69 -11.30
N ASN A 54 -9.01 3.01 -11.49
CA ASN A 54 -7.78 3.74 -11.81
C ASN A 54 -7.13 4.34 -10.56
N GLU A 55 -7.65 3.99 -9.38
CA GLU A 55 -7.19 4.50 -8.10
C GLU A 55 -6.55 3.41 -7.24
N ILE A 56 -5.73 3.85 -6.30
CA ILE A 56 -5.14 3.00 -5.25
C ILE A 56 -5.78 3.37 -3.92
N GLY A 57 -6.35 2.37 -3.26
CA GLY A 57 -7.02 2.51 -1.98
C GLY A 57 -6.03 2.67 -0.84
N SER A 58 -6.19 3.74 -0.06
CA SER A 58 -5.52 3.83 1.25
C SER A 58 -6.22 2.92 2.27
N ILE A 59 -5.50 2.59 3.37
CA ILE A 59 -6.07 1.79 4.46
C ILE A 59 -7.41 2.35 5.00
N HIS A 60 -7.58 3.68 5.04
CA HIS A 60 -8.83 4.29 5.48
C HIS A 60 -9.98 4.09 4.49
N ALA A 61 -9.70 4.00 3.18
CA ALA A 61 -10.71 3.79 2.16
C ALA A 61 -11.22 2.34 2.09
N VAL A 62 -10.42 1.38 2.57
CA VAL A 62 -10.75 -0.05 2.55
C VAL A 62 -11.08 -0.62 3.92
N GLN A 63 -11.22 0.24 4.92
CA GLN A 63 -11.52 -0.20 6.28
C GLN A 63 -12.94 -0.80 6.34
N GLY A 64 -13.02 -2.10 6.68
CA GLY A 64 -14.30 -2.81 6.79
C GLY A 64 -14.87 -3.29 5.45
N ILE A 65 -14.10 -3.17 4.36
CA ILE A 65 -14.46 -3.72 3.05
C ILE A 65 -13.57 -4.93 2.78
N ASP A 66 -14.18 -6.05 2.38
CA ASP A 66 -13.46 -7.21 1.87
C ASP A 66 -13.53 -7.23 0.34
N LEU A 67 -12.47 -7.69 -0.30
CA LEU A 67 -12.26 -7.69 -1.76
C LEU A 67 -12.12 -9.13 -2.24
N ASN A 68 -12.63 -9.47 -3.42
CA ASN A 68 -12.40 -10.80 -4.00
C ASN A 68 -10.91 -11.05 -4.20
N TYR A 69 -10.27 -10.17 -4.99
CA TYR A 69 -8.82 -10.15 -5.13
C TYR A 69 -8.26 -8.78 -4.79
N VAL A 70 -7.17 -8.76 -4.03
CA VAL A 70 -6.48 -7.51 -3.67
C VAL A 70 -5.05 -7.49 -4.19
N GLY A 71 -4.68 -6.40 -4.85
CA GLY A 71 -3.29 -6.04 -5.09
C GLY A 71 -2.78 -5.20 -3.93
N VAL A 72 -1.74 -5.62 -3.22
CA VAL A 72 -1.15 -4.84 -2.13
C VAL A 72 0.22 -4.32 -2.55
N ILE A 73 0.38 -3.01 -2.55
CA ILE A 73 1.68 -2.35 -2.73
C ILE A 73 2.33 -2.24 -1.34
N ILE A 74 3.41 -2.99 -1.14
CA ILE A 74 4.34 -2.82 -0.02
C ILE A 74 5.32 -1.73 -0.43
N GLY A 75 5.10 -0.54 0.11
CA GLY A 75 5.87 0.65 -0.22
C GLY A 75 7.18 0.77 0.53
N LYS A 76 7.86 1.90 0.31
CA LYS A 76 9.17 2.21 0.91
C LYS A 76 9.10 2.66 2.37
N ASP A 77 7.90 2.80 2.93
CA ASP A 77 7.71 2.97 4.38
C ASP A 77 7.98 1.67 5.16
N LEU A 78 8.26 0.56 4.47
CA LEU A 78 8.94 -0.61 5.02
C LEU A 78 10.26 -0.85 4.26
N THR A 79 11.33 -1.12 5.00
CA THR A 79 12.65 -1.45 4.44
C THR A 79 13.37 -2.51 5.27
N ILE A 80 14.52 -3.00 4.78
CA ILE A 80 15.41 -3.87 5.52
C ILE A 80 16.58 -3.04 6.07
N ASN A 81 16.74 -3.05 7.40
CA ASN A 81 17.84 -2.34 8.06
C ASN A 81 19.18 -3.08 7.89
N GLU A 82 20.26 -2.49 8.41
CA GLU A 82 21.62 -3.07 8.34
C GLU A 82 21.75 -4.43 9.06
N LYS A 83 20.88 -4.71 10.04
CA LYS A 83 20.83 -5.99 10.75
C LYS A 83 20.04 -7.07 9.99
N GLY A 84 19.45 -6.72 8.84
CA GLY A 84 18.61 -7.64 8.05
C GLY A 84 17.17 -7.74 8.55
N GLU A 85 16.72 -6.81 9.40
CA GLU A 85 15.38 -6.81 9.97
C GLU A 85 14.44 -5.93 9.14
N LEU A 86 13.19 -6.36 8.98
CA LEU A 86 12.13 -5.53 8.42
C LEU A 86 11.76 -4.44 9.41
N VAL A 87 11.90 -3.18 9.01
CA VAL A 87 11.60 -2.00 9.84
C VAL A 87 10.77 -0.98 9.07
N ALA A 88 9.97 -0.20 9.79
CA ALA A 88 9.32 0.97 9.22
C ALA A 88 10.31 2.12 8.97
N ASP A 89 10.11 2.83 7.86
CA ASP A 89 10.87 4.01 7.48
C ASP A 89 9.97 5.26 7.51
N SER A 90 10.20 6.11 8.51
CA SER A 90 9.43 7.34 8.69
C SER A 90 9.67 8.38 7.60
N GLU A 91 10.76 8.29 6.85
CA GLU A 91 11.06 9.21 5.75
C GLU A 91 10.14 8.98 4.54
N ASN A 92 9.67 7.75 4.40
CA ASN A 92 8.79 7.32 3.32
C ASN A 92 7.34 7.12 3.77
N TYR A 93 6.98 7.55 4.99
CA TYR A 93 5.63 7.54 5.52
C TYR A 93 4.99 8.93 5.44
N TYR A 94 3.88 9.05 4.72
CA TYR A 94 3.28 10.33 4.28
C TYR A 94 1.86 10.58 4.80
N ASP A 95 1.49 9.96 5.92
CA ASP A 95 0.22 10.25 6.58
C ASP A 95 0.28 11.57 7.37
N ASN A 96 -0.10 12.65 6.68
CA ASN A 96 -0.06 14.00 7.23
C ASN A 96 -1.01 14.20 8.43
N TYR A 97 -2.05 13.39 8.58
CA TYR A 97 -3.03 13.49 9.67
C TYR A 97 -2.96 12.32 10.65
N GLY A 98 -2.07 11.36 10.40
CA GLY A 98 -1.86 10.18 11.23
C GLY A 98 -1.31 10.46 12.62
N LYS A 99 -1.44 9.42 13.46
CA LYS A 99 -0.97 9.37 14.84
C LYS A 99 0.54 9.61 14.98
N PHE A 100 1.32 9.07 14.06
CA PHE A 100 2.78 9.15 14.08
C PHE A 100 3.27 10.17 13.06
N LYS A 101 4.37 10.85 13.39
CA LYS A 101 5.05 11.81 12.50
C LYS A 101 6.48 11.37 12.24
N LYS A 102 7.09 12.01 11.23
CA LYS A 102 8.53 11.92 11.02
C LYS A 102 9.27 12.32 12.31
N ASN A 103 10.27 11.53 12.70
CA ASN A 103 11.02 11.65 13.97
C ASN A 103 10.17 11.44 15.24
N ASP A 104 9.14 10.60 15.20
CA ASP A 104 8.38 10.26 16.42
C ASP A 104 9.29 9.68 17.51
N PRO A 105 9.16 10.12 18.78
CA PRO A 105 9.98 9.61 19.88
C PRO A 105 9.72 8.14 20.25
N HIS A 106 8.72 7.48 19.62
CA HIS A 106 8.36 6.09 19.87
C HIS A 106 8.58 5.20 18.63
N PRO A 107 9.84 5.00 18.18
CA PRO A 107 10.14 4.28 16.94
C PRO A 107 9.62 2.84 16.92
N LEU A 108 9.60 2.14 18.06
CA LEU A 108 9.03 0.79 18.17
C LEU A 108 7.51 0.75 18.00
N GLN A 109 6.81 1.78 18.49
CA GLN A 109 5.35 1.87 18.31
C GLN A 109 5.02 2.22 16.86
N PHE A 110 5.79 3.12 16.25
CA PHE A 110 5.68 3.46 14.84
C PHE A 110 5.93 2.23 13.94
N ASP A 111 7.00 1.48 14.21
CA ASP A 111 7.33 0.26 13.48
C ASP A 111 6.17 -0.76 13.50
N ARG A 112 5.64 -1.04 14.70
CA ARG A 112 4.47 -1.92 14.87
C ARG A 112 3.23 -1.37 14.15
N PHE A 113 3.03 -0.06 14.20
CA PHE A 113 1.89 0.58 13.58
C PHE A 113 1.90 0.44 12.05
N VAL A 114 3.03 0.74 11.40
CA VAL A 114 3.16 0.58 9.94
C VAL A 114 3.02 -0.90 9.54
N LYS A 115 3.64 -1.83 10.27
CA LYS A 115 3.44 -3.27 10.04
C LYS A 115 1.98 -3.69 10.17
N ASN A 116 1.24 -3.12 11.13
CA ASN A 116 -0.18 -3.38 11.31
C ASN A 116 -1.04 -2.83 10.15
N ILE A 117 -0.67 -1.69 9.55
CA ILE A 117 -1.32 -1.20 8.32
C ILE A 117 -1.26 -2.30 7.25
N TYR A 118 -0.08 -2.84 7.00
CA TYR A 118 0.09 -3.89 6.00
C TYR A 118 -0.62 -5.20 6.35
N TYR A 119 -0.66 -5.59 7.63
CA TYR A 119 -1.49 -6.71 8.07
C TYR A 119 -2.97 -6.51 7.73
N VAL A 120 -3.53 -5.32 8.00
CA VAL A 120 -4.92 -5.00 7.66
C VAL A 120 -5.16 -5.05 6.15
N LEU A 121 -4.25 -4.53 5.34
CA LEU A 121 -4.38 -4.54 3.87
C LEU A 121 -4.29 -5.96 3.29
N LEU A 122 -3.31 -6.74 3.75
CA LEU A 122 -3.11 -8.12 3.31
C LEU A 122 -4.27 -9.04 3.72
N THR A 123 -5.06 -8.68 4.71
CA THR A 123 -6.23 -9.47 5.15
C THR A 123 -7.53 -9.11 4.42
N ARG A 124 -7.53 -8.13 3.51
CA ARG A 124 -8.74 -7.73 2.75
C ARG A 124 -9.12 -8.67 1.62
N GLY A 125 -8.19 -9.47 1.10
CA GLY A 125 -8.45 -10.37 -0.01
C GLY A 125 -9.09 -11.68 0.46
N ILE A 126 -10.26 -12.02 -0.08
CA ILE A 126 -10.98 -13.27 0.23
C ILE A 126 -10.44 -14.41 -0.64
N ASP A 127 -10.43 -14.22 -1.96
CA ASP A 127 -10.11 -15.26 -2.94
C ASP A 127 -8.63 -15.26 -3.32
N GLY A 128 -7.95 -14.12 -3.15
CA GLY A 128 -6.50 -14.07 -3.35
C GLY A 128 -5.88 -12.69 -3.16
N ILE A 129 -4.55 -12.71 -2.97
CA ILE A 129 -3.73 -11.52 -2.76
C ILE A 129 -2.53 -11.57 -3.69
N ARG A 130 -2.25 -10.45 -4.38
CA ARG A 130 -0.99 -10.24 -5.06
C ARG A 130 -0.23 -9.13 -4.38
N VAL A 131 1.05 -9.35 -4.10
CA VAL A 131 1.92 -8.37 -3.44
C VAL A 131 2.92 -7.80 -4.43
N TYR A 132 3.09 -6.48 -4.43
CA TYR A 132 4.14 -5.77 -5.15
C TYR A 132 5.03 -5.03 -4.15
N PHE A 133 6.35 -5.05 -4.38
CA PHE A 133 7.33 -4.45 -3.48
C PHE A 133 8.05 -3.29 -4.17
N GLU A 134 7.95 -2.09 -3.60
CA GLU A 134 8.68 -0.91 -4.10
C GLU A 134 10.16 -0.90 -3.66
N ASP A 135 10.45 -1.40 -2.46
CA ASP A 135 11.82 -1.61 -1.99
C ASP A 135 12.32 -3.02 -2.36
N LYS A 136 13.35 -3.08 -3.20
CA LYS A 136 13.96 -4.32 -3.66
C LYS A 136 14.67 -5.10 -2.56
N LYS A 137 15.08 -4.45 -1.46
CA LYS A 137 15.61 -5.15 -0.28
C LYS A 137 14.51 -5.98 0.38
N VAL A 138 13.30 -5.41 0.51
CA VAL A 138 12.14 -6.11 1.08
C VAL A 138 11.70 -7.25 0.17
N GLU A 139 11.64 -7.02 -1.15
CA GLU A 139 11.35 -8.08 -2.12
C GLU A 139 12.33 -9.25 -2.00
N LYS A 140 13.63 -8.95 -1.93
CA LYS A 140 14.69 -9.96 -1.78
C LYS A 140 14.57 -10.72 -0.46
N ALA A 141 14.29 -10.02 0.63
CA ALA A 141 14.11 -10.64 1.95
C ALA A 141 12.88 -11.57 1.96
N PHE A 142 11.76 -11.14 1.37
CA PHE A 142 10.56 -11.95 1.22
C PHE A 142 10.83 -13.22 0.39
N LYS A 143 11.46 -13.09 -0.79
CA LYS A 143 11.83 -14.24 -1.63
C LYS A 143 12.74 -15.22 -0.90
N LYS A 144 13.76 -14.70 -0.19
CA LYS A 144 14.67 -15.53 0.62
C LYS A 144 13.92 -16.27 1.72
N PHE A 145 13.02 -15.61 2.45
CA PHE A 145 12.21 -16.22 3.50
C PHE A 145 11.34 -17.36 2.94
N MET A 146 10.77 -17.17 1.75
CA MET A 146 9.95 -18.17 1.06
C MET A 146 10.76 -19.28 0.39
N GLY A 147 12.10 -19.24 0.43
CA GLY A 147 12.95 -20.19 -0.30
C GLY A 147 12.90 -20.04 -1.83
N ILE A 148 12.40 -18.90 -2.33
CA ILE A 148 12.35 -18.58 -3.75
C ILE A 148 13.71 -18.00 -4.14
N ASN A 149 14.66 -18.89 -4.41
CA ASN A 149 15.95 -18.51 -4.97
C ASN A 149 15.78 -18.37 -6.48
N GLY A 150 15.95 -17.14 -6.98
CA GLY A 150 16.13 -16.86 -8.40
C GLY A 150 17.58 -17.08 -8.82
#